data_AF-A0A4Q5R6D3-F1
#
_entry.id   AF-A0A4Q5R6D3-F1
#
_cell.length_a   1.000
_cell.length_b   1.000
_cell.length_c   1.000
_cell.angle_alpha   90.00
_cell.angle_beta   90.00
_cell.angle_gamma   90.00
#
_symmetry.space_group_name_H-M   'P 1'
#
loop_
_entity.id
_entity.type
_entity.pdbx_description
1 polymer ?
#
loop_
_entity_poly.entity_id
_entity_poly.type
_entity_poly.pdbx_seq_one_letter_code
_entity_poly.pdbx_strand_id
1 'polypeptide(L)'
;MKFDKSLLKTVLFAFGVVAFVIATYQTVLQNNLVANYWIYMVSLVCWLPLQYWRRQEARQAKEAEVARQVAALNKPAKSVKGGPKKKR
;
A
#
# COMPACT_ATOMS: atom_id res chain seq x y z
N MET A 1 3.90 12.71 21.02
CA MET A 1 2.61 12.38 20.35
C MET A 1 2.89 11.34 19.26
N LYS A 2 2.30 10.15 19.34
CA LYS A 2 2.44 9.12 18.28
C LYS A 2 1.55 9.54 17.11
N PHE A 3 2.16 9.95 15.99
CA PHE A 3 1.42 10.23 14.77
C PHE A 3 0.85 8.93 14.20
N ASP A 4 -0.47 8.84 14.14
CA ASP A 4 -1.14 7.68 13.59
C ASP A 4 -1.09 7.75 12.06
N LYS A 5 -0.18 6.96 11.46
CA LYS A 5 0.03 6.93 10.01
C LYS A 5 -1.27 6.58 9.25
N SER A 6 -2.14 5.76 9.84
CA SER A 6 -3.43 5.43 9.22
C SER A 6 -4.36 6.63 9.15
N LEU A 7 -4.47 7.38 10.24
CA LEU A 7 -5.32 8.57 10.28
C LEU A 7 -4.81 9.64 9.30
N LEU A 8 -3.50 9.85 9.24
CA LEU A 8 -2.89 10.76 8.27
C LEU A 8 -3.18 10.36 6.82
N LYS A 9 -3.12 9.07 6.49
CA LYS A 9 -3.46 8.56 5.14
C LYS A 9 -4.92 8.87 4.78
N THR A 10 -5.85 8.62 5.70
CA THR A 10 -7.28 8.90 5.49
C THR A 10 -7.53 10.38 5.26
N VAL A 11 -6.91 11.25 6.06
CA VAL A 11 -7.04 12.71 5.91
C VAL A 11 -6.44 13.19 4.60
N LEU A 12 -5.23 12.73 4.23
CA LEU A 12 -4.60 13.07 2.95
C LEU A 12 -5.48 12.64 1.77
N PHE A 13 -6.11 11.47 1.86
CA PHE A 13 -6.98 10.95 0.82
C PHE A 13 -8.25 11.80 0.68
N ALA A 14 -8.96 12.05 1.78
CA ALA A 14 -10.15 12.89 1.78
C ALA A 14 -9.84 14.30 1.25
N PHE A 15 -8.75 14.90 1.72
CA PHE A 15 -8.33 16.23 1.28
C PHE A 15 -7.94 16.26 -0.21
N GLY A 16 -7.21 15.25 -0.69
CA GLY A 16 -6.84 15.12 -2.10
C GLY A 16 -8.06 15.01 -3.02
N VAL A 17 -9.08 14.26 -2.63
CA VAL A 17 -10.35 14.12 -3.38
C VAL A 17 -11.12 15.44 -3.39
N VAL A 18 -11.25 16.11 -2.23
CA VAL A 18 -11.95 17.41 -2.16
C VAL A 18 -11.23 18.46 -3.00
N ALA A 19 -9.90 18.54 -2.91
CA ALA A 19 -9.10 19.45 -3.72
C ALA A 19 -9.27 19.18 -5.23
N PHE A 20 -9.38 17.91 -5.63
CA PHE A 20 -9.66 17.55 -7.02
C PHE A 20 -11.04 18.05 -7.48
N VAL A 21 -12.08 17.82 -6.68
CA VAL A 21 -13.45 18.29 -7.00
C VAL A 21 -13.49 19.81 -7.13
N ILE A 22 -12.84 20.55 -6.23
CA ILE A 22 -12.73 22.01 -6.29
C ILE A 22 -11.99 22.45 -7.57
N ALA A 23 -10.88 21.80 -7.90
CA ALA A 23 -10.12 22.08 -9.12
C ALA A 23 -10.97 21.88 -10.38
N THR A 24 -11.72 20.78 -10.45
CA THR A 24 -12.62 20.50 -11.57
C THR A 24 -13.74 21.53 -11.66
N TYR A 25 -14.37 21.87 -10.53
CA TYR A 25 -15.41 22.89 -10.49
C TYR A 25 -14.92 24.25 -10.99
N GLN A 26 -13.78 24.74 -10.47
CA GLN A 26 -13.21 26.01 -10.91
C GLN A 26 -12.80 25.99 -12.38
N THR A 27 -12.23 24.87 -12.85
CA THR A 27 -11.84 24.71 -14.26
C THR A 27 -13.05 24.79 -15.19
N VAL A 28 -14.15 24.12 -14.83
CA VAL A 28 -15.39 24.14 -15.62
C VAL A 28 -16.03 25.52 -15.59
N LEU A 29 -16.09 26.16 -14.43
CA LEU A 29 -16.72 27.47 -14.27
C LEU A 29 -15.96 28.59 -14.99
N GLN A 30 -14.63 28.58 -14.90
CA GLN A 30 -13.78 29.64 -15.48
C GLN A 30 -13.27 29.31 -16.88
N ASN A 31 -13.50 28.07 -17.37
CA ASN A 31 -12.98 27.53 -18.62
C ASN A 31 -11.46 27.77 -18.83
N ASN A 32 -10.72 27.88 -17.73
CA ASN A 32 -9.31 28.25 -17.73
C ASN A 32 -8.51 27.21 -16.96
N LEU A 33 -7.91 26.29 -17.70
CA LEU A 33 -7.13 25.18 -17.15
C LEU A 33 -5.78 25.65 -16.60
N VAL A 34 -5.16 26.66 -17.23
CA VAL A 34 -3.83 27.15 -16.85
C VAL A 34 -3.88 27.87 -15.50
N ALA A 35 -4.90 28.71 -15.30
CA ALA A 35 -5.08 29.42 -14.03
C ALA A 35 -5.40 28.48 -12.86
N ASN A 36 -6.05 27.33 -13.13
CA ASN A 36 -6.50 26.39 -12.11
C ASN A 36 -5.60 25.14 -11.97
N TYR A 37 -4.57 25.02 -12.82
CA TYR A 37 -3.60 23.93 -12.82
C TYR A 37 -2.94 23.69 -11.46
N TRP A 38 -2.69 24.77 -10.70
CA TRP A 38 -2.03 24.67 -9.40
C TRP A 38 -2.87 23.88 -8.37
N ILE A 39 -4.20 23.91 -8.46
CA ILE A 39 -5.09 23.17 -7.54
C ILE A 39 -5.02 21.67 -7.85
N TYR A 40 -4.89 21.31 -9.13
CA TYR A 40 -4.60 19.92 -9.52
C TYR A 40 -3.24 19.46 -9.00
N MET A 41 -2.23 20.32 -9.00
CA MET A 41 -0.92 20.00 -8.39
C MET A 41 -1.06 19.74 -6.89
N VAL A 42 -1.85 20.54 -6.17
CA VAL A 42 -2.11 20.31 -4.74
C VAL A 42 -2.78 18.96 -4.50
N SER A 43 -3.82 18.63 -5.29
CA SER A 43 -4.48 17.33 -5.20
C SER A 43 -3.51 16.17 -5.48
N LEU A 44 -2.66 16.30 -6.50
CA LEU A 44 -1.64 15.30 -6.83
C LEU A 44 -0.60 15.12 -5.73
N VAL A 45 -0.15 16.21 -5.11
CA VAL A 45 0.79 16.17 -3.97
C VAL A 45 0.17 15.44 -2.78
N CYS A 46 -1.14 15.55 -2.55
CA CYS A 46 -1.82 14.74 -1.53
C CYS A 46 -1.88 13.25 -1.91
N TRP A 47 -1.88 12.92 -3.20
CA TRP A 47 -2.00 11.54 -3.68
C TRP A 47 -0.66 10.78 -3.75
N LEU A 48 0.43 11.46 -4.09
CA LEU A 48 1.76 10.85 -4.27
C LEU A 48 2.27 10.09 -3.02
N PRO A 49 2.19 10.63 -1.79
CA PRO A 49 2.59 9.93 -0.57
C PRO A 49 1.75 8.68 -0.31
N LEU A 50 0.44 8.74 -0.59
CA LEU A 50 -0.48 7.62 -0.42
C LEU A 50 -0.11 6.46 -1.36
N GLN A 51 0.16 6.77 -2.63
CA GLN A 51 0.61 5.77 -3.60
C GLN A 51 1.97 5.17 -3.20
N TYR A 52 2.90 6.02 -2.75
CA TYR A 52 4.19 5.55 -2.30
C TYR A 52 4.08 4.56 -1.13
N TRP A 53 3.28 4.87 -0.11
CA TRP A 53 3.05 3.95 1.01
C TRP A 53 2.36 2.66 0.58
N ARG A 54 1.35 2.73 -0.30
CA ARG A 54 0.71 1.52 -0.86
C ARG A 54 1.69 0.63 -1.60
N ARG A 55 2.63 1.19 -2.35
CA ARG A 55 3.69 0.43 -3.04
C ARG A 55 4.65 -0.23 -2.06
N GLN A 56 5.03 0.46 -0.98
CA GLN A 56 5.86 -0.13 0.07
C GLN A 56 5.15 -1.31 0.75
N GLU A 57 3.90 -1.14 1.15
CA GLU A 57 3.10 -2.20 1.77
C GLU A 57 2.94 -3.41 0.85
N ALA A 58 2.69 -3.17 -0.45
CA ALA A 58 2.60 -4.24 -1.43
C ALA A 58 3.94 -4.99 -1.61
N ARG A 59 5.09 -4.31 -1.52
CA ARG A 59 6.41 -4.97 -1.55
C ARG A 59 6.65 -5.83 -0.32
N GLN A 60 6.37 -5.29 0.87
CA GLN A 60 6.52 -6.03 2.13
C GLN A 60 5.61 -7.26 2.20
N ALA A 61 4.37 -7.15 1.71
CA ALA A 61 3.45 -8.28 1.64
C ALA A 61 4.01 -9.41 0.74
N LYS A 62 4.58 -9.06 -0.41
CA LYS A 62 5.21 -10.03 -1.33
C LYS A 62 6.45 -10.69 -0.70
N GLU A 63 7.29 -9.93 -0.03
CA GLU A 63 8.47 -10.46 0.68
C GLU A 63 8.08 -11.41 1.81
N ALA A 64 7.04 -11.07 2.58
CA ALA A 64 6.51 -11.93 3.63
C ALA A 64 5.89 -13.23 3.08
N GLU A 65 5.23 -13.16 1.93
CA GLU A 65 4.70 -14.33 1.24
C GLU A 65 5.82 -15.26 0.74
N VAL A 66 6.86 -14.70 0.10
CA VAL A 66 8.04 -15.45 -0.33
C VAL A 66 8.76 -16.08 0.86
N ALA A 67 8.94 -15.34 1.97
CA ALA A 67 9.54 -15.88 3.18
C ALA A 67 8.73 -17.05 3.77
N ARG A 68 7.39 -16.97 3.75
CA ARG A 68 6.51 -18.08 4.16
C ARG A 68 6.64 -19.29 3.23
N GLN A 69 6.73 -19.08 1.93
CA GLN A 69 6.90 -20.16 0.95
C GLN A 69 8.27 -20.84 1.12
N VAL A 70 9.35 -20.07 1.28
CA VAL A 70 10.69 -20.60 1.55
C VAL A 70 10.73 -21.35 2.88
N ALA A 71 10.11 -20.83 3.93
CA ALA A 71 10.04 -21.52 5.23
C ALA A 71 9.20 -22.81 5.18
N ALA A 72 8.17 -22.87 4.35
CA ALA A 72 7.39 -24.08 4.13
C ALA A 72 8.18 -25.14 3.33
N LEU A 73 8.95 -24.72 2.32
CA LEU A 73 9.81 -25.58 1.52
C LEU A 73 11.02 -26.12 2.31
N ASN A 74 11.59 -25.31 3.21
CA ASN A 74 12.71 -25.70 4.06
C ASN A 74 12.31 -26.51 5.31
N LYS A 75 11.03 -26.86 5.48
CA LYS A 75 10.62 -27.70 6.60
C LYS A 75 11.17 -29.11 6.35
N PRO A 76 12.18 -29.58 7.12
CA PRO A 76 12.74 -30.90 6.89
C PRO A 76 11.63 -31.93 7.09
N ALA A 77 11.50 -32.86 6.15
CA ALA A 77 10.59 -33.99 6.26
C ALA A 77 10.82 -34.61 7.64
N LYS A 78 9.80 -34.57 8.50
CA LYS A 78 9.81 -35.27 9.79
C LYS A 78 10.30 -36.68 9.49
N SER A 79 11.48 -37.02 10.01
CA SER A 79 12.01 -38.38 9.95
C SER A 79 10.90 -39.30 10.45
N VAL A 80 10.48 -40.18 9.55
CA VAL A 80 9.46 -41.18 9.81
C VAL A 80 10.00 -42.06 10.94
N LYS A 81 9.60 -41.75 12.18
CA LYS A 81 9.67 -42.67 13.31
C LYS A 81 8.80 -43.86 12.96
N GLY A 82 9.41 -44.98 12.55
CA GLY A 82 8.74 -46.27 12.49
C GLY A 82 9.13 -47.14 11.29
N GLY A 83 10.13 -48.01 11.46
CA GLY A 83 10.45 -49.12 10.56
C GLY A 83 11.16 -50.23 11.35
N PRO A 84 10.98 -51.51 11.01
CA PRO A 84 10.43 -52.52 11.93
C PRO A 84 11.45 -53.19 12.86
N LYS A 85 10.98 -53.56 14.06
CA LYS A 85 11.69 -54.43 15.01
C LYS A 85 11.99 -55.79 14.36
N LYS A 86 13.26 -56.02 14.01
CA LYS A 86 13.79 -57.33 13.64
C LYS A 86 13.98 -58.15 14.92
N LYS A 87 13.04 -59.05 15.24
CA LYS A 87 13.23 -60.11 16.24
C LYS A 87 13.89 -61.30 15.53
N ARG A 88 15.06 -61.66 16.02
CA ARG A 88 15.82 -62.87 15.69
C ARG A 88 15.90 -63.69 16.97
#